data_AF-A0A256IF28-F1
#
_entry.id   AF-A0A256IF28-F1
#
_cell.length_a   1.000
_cell.length_b   1.000
_cell.length_c   1.000
_cell.angle_alpha   90.00
_cell.angle_beta   90.00
_cell.angle_gamma   90.00
#
_symmetry.space_group_name_H-M   'P 1'
#
loop_
_entity.id
_entity.type
_entity.pdbx_description
1 polymer ?
#
loop_
_entity_poly.entity_id
_entity_poly.type
_entity_poly.pdbx_seq_one_letter_code
_entity_poly.pdbx_strand_id
1 'polypeptide(L)'
;MDLSGLRRYTPEKVTRARREAAVLAPVVERGGEAHLLFTKRAAHLGEHPGQMSFPGGGREPIDRTLTDTALREANEEVGMRPDEVDVVGRLDDTRTSSAYRIRPFVGVAPDREYVPDESEVAEVAVLPVSGLTDAVNYESERRIGHPEYGDHRVHFFHVDGYTVWGVTGRMVVQLLERTTDWRAPEEVDRVVGADAELPI
;
A
#
# COMPACT_ATOMS: atom_id res chain seq x y z
N MET A 1 -14.15 8.96 4.73
CA MET A 1 -12.81 9.29 4.19
C MET A 1 -12.97 10.45 3.23
N ASP A 2 -12.17 11.52 3.35
CA ASP A 2 -12.19 12.67 2.42
C ASP A 2 -10.94 12.66 1.53
N LEU A 3 -11.12 12.39 0.24
CA LEU A 3 -10.04 12.34 -0.74
C LEU A 3 -9.72 13.71 -1.36
N SER A 4 -10.49 14.76 -1.07
CA SER A 4 -10.35 16.07 -1.72
C SER A 4 -8.98 16.72 -1.47
N GLY A 5 -8.37 16.43 -0.32
CA GLY A 5 -7.02 16.89 0.04
C GLY A 5 -5.93 16.33 -0.88
N LEU A 6 -6.09 15.10 -1.40
CA LEU A 6 -5.10 14.46 -2.27
C LEU A 6 -4.96 15.15 -3.62
N ARG A 7 -6.04 15.76 -4.14
CA ARG A 7 -6.02 16.51 -5.41
C ARG A 7 -5.11 17.74 -5.36
N ARG A 8 -4.92 18.31 -4.16
CA ARG A 8 -4.11 19.53 -3.93
C ARG A 8 -2.74 19.22 -3.34
N TYR A 9 -2.52 17.97 -2.95
CA TYR A 9 -1.27 17.55 -2.34
C TYR A 9 -0.13 17.61 -3.34
N THR A 10 1.01 18.19 -2.94
CA THR A 10 2.25 18.17 -3.73
C THR A 10 3.17 17.10 -3.16
N PRO A 11 3.26 15.93 -3.80
CA PRO A 11 3.91 14.78 -3.18
C PRO A 11 5.41 14.81 -3.39
N GLU A 12 6.15 14.43 -2.37
CA GLU A 12 7.60 14.33 -2.39
C GLU A 12 8.03 13.31 -3.45
N LYS A 13 9.07 13.67 -4.20
CA LYS A 13 9.59 12.86 -5.30
C LYS A 13 10.96 12.33 -4.93
N VAL A 14 11.16 11.04 -5.15
CA VAL A 14 12.49 10.44 -5.06
C VAL A 14 13.18 10.57 -6.42
N THR A 15 14.28 11.32 -6.48
CA THR A 15 14.95 11.68 -7.75
C THR A 15 16.08 10.73 -8.17
N ARG A 16 16.53 9.82 -7.31
CA ARG A 16 17.68 8.91 -7.56
C ARG A 16 17.33 7.45 -7.30
N ALA A 17 16.56 6.82 -8.19
CA ALA A 17 16.29 5.39 -8.16
C ALA A 17 16.61 4.75 -9.51
N ARG A 18 17.09 3.50 -9.50
CA ARG A 18 17.50 2.78 -10.71
C ARG A 18 16.32 2.08 -11.40
N ARG A 19 15.26 1.80 -10.64
CA ARG A 19 14.04 1.16 -11.15
C ARG A 19 12.81 1.90 -10.63
N GLU A 20 11.79 2.02 -11.48
CA GLU A 20 10.53 2.67 -11.14
C GLU A 20 9.46 1.59 -10.97
N ALA A 21 8.64 1.73 -9.95
CA ALA A 21 7.45 0.92 -9.71
C ALA A 21 6.29 1.83 -9.35
N ALA A 22 5.07 1.37 -9.56
CA ALA A 22 3.88 2.10 -9.19
C ALA A 22 2.83 1.14 -8.61
N VAL A 23 2.10 1.63 -7.63
CA VAL A 23 1.00 0.90 -6.99
C VAL A 23 -0.25 1.76 -7.01
N LEU A 24 -1.41 1.11 -7.04
CA LEU A 24 -2.71 1.74 -6.90
C LEU A 24 -3.28 1.37 -5.54
N ALA A 25 -3.52 2.35 -4.67
CA ALA A 25 -4.32 2.21 -3.45
C ALA A 25 -5.80 2.44 -3.79
N PRO A 26 -6.60 1.38 -4.01
CA PRO A 26 -7.97 1.52 -4.48
C PRO A 26 -8.89 1.74 -3.28
N VAL A 27 -9.66 2.81 -3.32
CA VAL A 27 -10.71 3.13 -2.36
C VAL A 27 -12.04 2.65 -2.93
N VAL A 28 -12.71 1.78 -2.18
CA VAL A 28 -14.02 1.20 -2.55
C VAL A 28 -15.05 1.67 -1.53
N GLU A 29 -16.15 2.26 -1.99
CA GLU A 29 -17.28 2.63 -1.14
C GLU A 29 -18.25 1.45 -1.07
N ARG A 30 -18.29 0.76 0.08
CA ARG A 30 -19.14 -0.42 0.32
C ARG A 30 -20.02 -0.16 1.55
N GLY A 31 -21.33 -0.27 1.37
CA GLY A 31 -22.29 -0.11 2.47
C GLY A 31 -22.29 1.29 3.12
N GLY A 32 -21.85 2.33 2.40
CA GLY A 32 -21.71 3.70 2.92
C GLY A 32 -20.41 3.93 3.71
N GLU A 33 -19.47 2.99 3.64
CA GLU A 33 -18.16 3.09 4.27
C GLU A 33 -17.03 2.90 3.24
N ALA A 34 -15.98 3.69 3.39
CA ALA A 34 -14.76 3.55 2.60
C ALA A 34 -13.96 2.32 3.03
N HIS A 35 -13.48 1.56 2.06
CA HIS A 35 -12.60 0.41 2.23
C HIS A 35 -11.35 0.57 1.36
N LEU A 36 -10.27 -0.10 1.74
CA LEU A 36 -9.06 -0.20 0.93
C LEU A 36 -8.89 -1.63 0.41
N LEU A 37 -8.64 -1.76 -0.89
CA LEU A 37 -8.33 -3.05 -1.52
C LEU A 37 -6.84 -3.34 -1.45
N PHE A 38 -6.51 -4.56 -1.02
CA PHE A 38 -5.16 -5.10 -0.96
C PHE A 38 -5.11 -6.46 -1.67
N THR A 39 -3.91 -6.81 -2.12
CA THR A 39 -3.56 -8.12 -2.65
C THR A 39 -2.66 -8.83 -1.67
N LYS A 40 -2.87 -10.15 -1.50
CA LYS A 40 -1.95 -11.02 -0.78
C LYS A 40 -1.11 -11.78 -1.80
N ARG A 41 0.20 -11.59 -1.75
CA ARG A 41 1.13 -12.22 -2.70
C ARG A 41 1.12 -13.74 -2.54
N ALA A 42 1.06 -14.46 -3.66
CA ALA A 42 1.05 -15.91 -3.63
C ALA A 42 2.35 -16.51 -3.06
N ALA A 43 2.21 -17.59 -2.28
CA ALA A 43 3.31 -18.15 -1.50
C ALA A 43 4.45 -18.74 -2.35
N HIS A 44 4.18 -19.08 -3.62
CA HIS A 44 5.15 -19.68 -4.54
C HIS A 44 6.11 -18.68 -5.19
N LEU A 45 5.92 -17.37 -5.03
CA LEU A 45 6.67 -16.33 -5.77
C LEU A 45 8.04 -15.97 -5.18
N GLY A 46 8.58 -16.78 -4.27
CA GLY A 46 9.96 -16.66 -3.78
C GLY A 46 10.18 -15.48 -2.82
N GLU A 47 10.11 -14.24 -3.31
CA GLU A 47 10.23 -13.03 -2.49
C GLU A 47 8.89 -12.65 -1.86
N HIS A 48 8.90 -12.39 -0.55
CA HIS A 48 7.77 -11.83 0.21
C HIS A 48 6.45 -12.65 0.16
N PRO A 49 6.48 -13.98 0.34
CA PRO A 49 5.27 -14.80 0.31
C PRO A 49 4.28 -14.36 1.41
N GLY A 50 3.00 -14.24 1.07
CA GLY A 50 1.94 -13.90 2.02
C GLY A 50 1.87 -12.42 2.42
N GLN A 51 2.79 -11.56 1.96
CA GLN A 51 2.75 -10.13 2.26
C GLN A 51 1.56 -9.45 1.57
N MET A 52 0.95 -8.53 2.31
CA MET A 52 -0.13 -7.67 1.82
C MET A 52 0.44 -6.43 1.11
N SER A 53 0.00 -6.18 -0.10
CA SER A 53 0.36 -4.99 -0.89
C SER A 53 -0.87 -4.32 -1.48
N PHE A 54 -0.67 -3.09 -1.92
CA PHE A 54 -1.55 -2.53 -2.94
C PHE A 54 -1.24 -3.18 -4.29
N PRO A 55 -2.24 -3.33 -5.19
CA PRO A 55 -1.98 -3.78 -6.54
C PRO A 55 -0.91 -2.92 -7.23
N GLY A 56 0.04 -3.53 -7.92
CA GLY A 56 1.11 -2.79 -8.57
C GLY A 56 2.41 -3.53 -8.77
N GLY A 57 3.26 -2.95 -9.61
CA GLY A 57 4.49 -3.59 -10.05
C GLY A 57 5.48 -2.64 -10.70
N GLY A 58 6.43 -3.24 -11.42
CA GLY A 58 7.52 -2.53 -12.07
C GLY A 58 7.04 -1.80 -13.33
N ARG A 59 7.63 -0.64 -13.62
CA ARG A 59 7.34 0.05 -14.87
C ARG A 59 7.87 -0.75 -16.07
N GLU A 60 7.02 -0.94 -17.06
CA GLU A 60 7.37 -1.57 -18.33
C GLU A 60 7.58 -0.56 -19.46
N PRO A 61 8.27 -0.94 -20.55
CA PRO A 61 8.45 -0.07 -21.73
C PRO A 61 7.14 0.37 -22.38
N ILE A 62 6.06 -0.40 -22.23
CA ILE A 62 4.73 -0.06 -22.74
C ILE A 62 4.04 1.07 -21.95
N ASP A 63 4.47 1.30 -20.70
CA ASP A 63 3.86 2.28 -19.81
C ASP A 63 4.33 3.71 -20.15
N ARG A 64 3.42 4.53 -20.67
CA ARG A 64 3.73 5.94 -21.00
C ARG A 64 3.93 6.76 -19.72
N THR A 65 3.17 6.44 -18.67
CA THR A 65 3.26 7.07 -17.35
C THR A 65 3.29 6.04 -16.22
N LEU A 66 3.71 6.45 -15.01
CA LEU A 66 3.60 5.58 -13.83
C LEU A 66 2.16 5.36 -13.37
N THR A 67 1.22 6.23 -13.78
CA THR A 67 -0.21 5.97 -13.58
C THR A 67 -0.65 4.81 -14.47
N ASP A 68 -0.17 4.76 -15.72
CA ASP A 68 -0.42 3.64 -16.63
C ASP A 68 0.12 2.34 -16.03
N THR A 69 1.33 2.36 -15.45
CA THR A 69 1.89 1.20 -14.72
C THR A 69 0.95 0.73 -13.62
N ALA A 70 0.52 1.61 -12.71
CA ALA A 70 -0.34 1.22 -11.59
C ALA A 70 -1.69 0.65 -12.06
N LEU A 71 -2.27 1.21 -13.13
CA LEU A 71 -3.55 0.76 -13.68
C LEU A 71 -3.42 -0.55 -14.48
N ARG A 72 -2.32 -0.75 -15.20
CA ARG A 72 -2.02 -2.01 -15.91
C ARG A 72 -1.89 -3.14 -14.89
N GLU A 73 -1.05 -2.95 -13.88
CA GLU A 73 -0.79 -3.96 -12.85
C GLU A 73 -2.07 -4.27 -12.06
N ALA A 74 -2.86 -3.27 -11.66
CA ALA A 74 -4.15 -3.52 -11.00
C ALA A 74 -5.14 -4.29 -11.90
N ASN A 75 -5.08 -4.08 -13.21
CA ASN A 75 -5.89 -4.84 -14.16
C ASN A 75 -5.41 -6.29 -14.29
N GLU A 76 -4.09 -6.51 -14.33
CA GLU A 76 -3.48 -7.84 -14.43
C GLU A 76 -3.71 -8.65 -13.15
N GLU A 77 -3.43 -8.07 -11.98
CA GLU A 77 -3.48 -8.76 -10.70
C GLU A 77 -4.89 -9.05 -10.18
N VAL A 78 -5.85 -8.15 -10.41
CA VAL A 78 -7.21 -8.26 -9.82
C VAL A 78 -8.36 -7.97 -10.78
N GLY A 79 -8.07 -7.78 -12.07
CA GLY A 79 -9.07 -7.48 -13.10
C GLY A 79 -9.69 -6.08 -12.98
N MET A 80 -9.02 -5.13 -12.32
CA MET A 80 -9.49 -3.75 -12.17
C MET A 80 -9.20 -2.94 -13.43
N ARG A 81 -10.22 -2.67 -14.25
CA ARG A 81 -10.01 -2.08 -15.57
C ARG A 81 -9.64 -0.59 -15.46
N PRO A 82 -8.70 -0.08 -16.28
CA PRO A 82 -8.27 1.32 -16.17
C PRO A 82 -9.40 2.35 -16.32
N ASP A 83 -10.46 2.04 -17.07
CA ASP A 83 -11.59 2.94 -17.35
C ASP A 83 -12.61 3.02 -16.21
N GLU A 84 -12.54 2.14 -15.21
CA GLU A 84 -13.45 2.14 -14.05
C GLU A 84 -12.83 2.77 -12.79
N VAL A 85 -11.57 3.19 -12.85
CA VAL A 85 -10.84 3.81 -11.73
C VAL A 85 -10.72 5.32 -11.94
N ASP A 86 -11.24 6.12 -11.00
CA ASP A 86 -10.96 7.57 -10.93
C ASP A 86 -9.71 7.82 -10.08
N VAL A 87 -8.55 8.05 -10.70
CA VAL A 87 -7.31 8.37 -9.98
C VAL A 87 -7.38 9.80 -9.44
N VAL A 88 -7.49 9.92 -8.11
CA VAL A 88 -7.73 11.21 -7.42
C VAL A 88 -6.45 11.92 -6.97
N GLY A 89 -5.31 11.21 -6.92
CA GLY A 89 -4.05 11.77 -6.48
C GLY A 89 -2.97 10.72 -6.26
N ARG A 90 -1.90 11.10 -5.57
CA ARG A 90 -0.80 10.20 -5.20
C ARG A 90 -0.21 10.60 -3.84
N LEU A 91 0.44 9.64 -3.17
CA LEU A 91 1.19 9.88 -1.93
C LEU A 91 2.68 10.11 -2.23
N ASP A 92 3.50 10.25 -1.20
CA ASP A 92 4.94 10.42 -1.36
C ASP A 92 5.59 9.16 -1.92
N ASP A 93 6.60 9.35 -2.77
CA ASP A 93 7.36 8.22 -3.31
C ASP A 93 8.09 7.50 -2.17
N THR A 94 8.04 6.16 -2.15
CA THR A 94 8.77 5.34 -1.17
C THR A 94 9.99 4.67 -1.81
N ARG A 95 11.13 4.66 -1.11
CA ARG A 95 12.33 3.91 -1.51
C ARG A 95 12.31 2.51 -0.90
N THR A 96 12.70 1.52 -1.69
CA THR A 96 12.97 0.16 -1.22
C THR A 96 14.46 -0.17 -1.30
N SER A 97 14.85 -1.28 -0.67
CA SER A 97 16.23 -1.77 -0.51
C SER A 97 16.71 -2.41 -1.80
N SER A 98 15.74 -2.87 -2.60
CA SER A 98 15.92 -3.34 -3.97
C SER A 98 16.11 -2.21 -4.99
N ALA A 99 16.38 -0.98 -4.55
CA ALA A 99 16.59 0.21 -5.38
C ALA A 99 15.40 0.64 -6.26
N TYR A 100 14.19 0.16 -5.95
CA TYR A 100 12.97 0.67 -6.56
C TYR A 100 12.53 1.97 -5.87
N ARG A 101 11.98 2.86 -6.69
CA ARG A 101 11.11 3.94 -6.23
C ARG A 101 9.68 3.54 -6.54
N ILE A 102 8.90 3.31 -5.48
CA ILE A 102 7.48 3.03 -5.60
C ILE A 102 6.71 4.34 -5.55
N ARG A 103 5.86 4.58 -6.55
CA ARG A 103 4.93 5.70 -6.60
C ARG A 103 3.50 5.22 -6.30
N PRO A 104 2.94 5.55 -5.12
CA PRO A 104 1.57 5.16 -4.77
C PRO A 104 0.54 6.15 -5.30
N PHE A 105 -0.32 5.70 -6.20
CA PHE A 105 -1.51 6.43 -6.65
C PHE A 105 -2.71 6.03 -5.81
N VAL A 106 -3.66 6.95 -5.65
CA VAL A 106 -4.92 6.70 -4.95
C VAL A 106 -6.04 6.85 -5.97
N GLY A 107 -6.92 5.85 -6.06
CA GLY A 107 -8.04 5.88 -7.00
C GLY A 107 -9.32 5.37 -6.37
N VAL A 108 -10.46 5.87 -6.83
CA VAL A 108 -11.78 5.35 -6.46
C VAL A 108 -12.15 4.26 -7.45
N ALA A 109 -12.51 3.09 -6.94
CA ALA A 109 -12.86 1.91 -7.71
C ALA A 109 -14.27 1.41 -7.36
N PRO A 110 -14.98 0.71 -8.27
CA PRO A 110 -16.34 0.22 -8.02
C PRO A 110 -16.39 -0.84 -6.92
N ASP A 111 -17.48 -0.87 -6.16
CA ASP A 111 -17.76 -1.97 -5.23
C ASP A 111 -18.29 -3.19 -5.99
N ARG A 112 -17.39 -4.14 -6.22
CA ARG A 112 -17.69 -5.43 -6.82
C ARG A 112 -16.70 -6.48 -6.32
N GLU A 113 -16.96 -7.72 -6.73
CA GLU A 113 -15.98 -8.79 -6.59
C GLU A 113 -14.82 -8.59 -7.57
N TYR A 114 -13.60 -8.75 -7.07
CA TYR A 114 -12.36 -8.70 -7.83
C TYR A 114 -11.77 -10.10 -7.87
N VAL A 115 -11.35 -10.55 -9.05
CA VAL A 115 -10.86 -11.91 -9.26
C VAL A 115 -9.34 -11.84 -9.33
N PRO A 116 -8.61 -12.50 -8.41
CA PRO A 116 -7.15 -12.50 -8.46
C PRO A 116 -6.63 -13.28 -9.66
N ASP A 117 -5.53 -12.83 -10.25
CA ASP A 117 -4.68 -13.69 -11.05
C ASP A 117 -3.86 -14.59 -10.12
N GLU A 118 -4.26 -15.86 -10.03
CA GLU A 118 -3.65 -16.85 -9.14
C GLU A 118 -2.15 -17.10 -9.41
N SER A 119 -1.64 -16.68 -10.56
CA SER A 119 -0.20 -16.75 -10.84
C SER A 119 0.61 -15.80 -9.94
N GLU A 120 0.01 -14.70 -9.48
CA GLU A 120 0.68 -13.65 -8.71
C GLU A 120 0.01 -13.34 -7.35
N VAL A 121 -1.32 -13.40 -7.30
CA VAL A 121 -2.15 -13.03 -6.15
C VAL A 121 -2.88 -14.25 -5.61
N ALA A 122 -2.63 -14.59 -4.36
CA ALA A 122 -3.36 -15.67 -3.69
C ALA A 122 -4.75 -15.22 -3.22
N GLU A 123 -4.91 -13.93 -2.89
CA GLU A 123 -6.13 -13.44 -2.27
C GLU A 123 -6.28 -11.91 -2.46
N VAL A 124 -7.52 -11.46 -2.63
CA VAL A 124 -7.89 -10.04 -2.59
C VAL A 124 -8.62 -9.76 -1.29
N ALA A 125 -8.14 -8.80 -0.51
CA ALA A 125 -8.79 -8.36 0.72
C ALA A 125 -9.31 -6.93 0.56
N VAL A 126 -10.52 -6.67 1.03
CA VAL A 126 -11.13 -5.33 1.04
C VAL A 126 -11.41 -4.97 2.48
N LEU A 127 -10.52 -4.17 3.08
CA LEU A 127 -10.53 -3.89 4.51
C LEU A 127 -11.23 -2.55 4.80
N PRO A 128 -12.13 -2.49 5.79
CA PRO A 128 -12.83 -1.26 6.15
C PRO A 128 -11.85 -0.22 6.70
N VAL A 129 -12.00 1.04 6.27
CA VAL A 129 -11.19 2.14 6.81
C VAL A 129 -11.45 2.30 8.30
N SER A 130 -12.66 2.05 8.81
CA SER A 130 -12.92 2.08 10.26
C SER A 130 -12.00 1.11 11.01
N GLY A 131 -11.86 -0.12 10.51
CA GLY A 131 -10.97 -1.13 11.07
C GLY A 131 -9.50 -0.69 11.03
N LEU A 132 -9.06 -0.08 9.93
CA LEU A 132 -7.69 0.45 9.80
C LEU A 132 -7.40 1.66 10.68
N THR A 133 -8.43 2.43 11.06
CA THR A 133 -8.31 3.58 11.96
C THR A 133 -8.59 3.26 13.42
N ASP A 134 -9.01 2.03 13.74
CA ASP A 134 -9.18 1.62 15.13
C ASP A 134 -7.82 1.44 15.80
N ALA A 135 -7.63 2.10 16.94
CA ALA A 135 -6.40 2.04 17.69
C ALA A 135 -6.06 0.62 18.17
N VAL A 136 -7.05 -0.26 18.38
CA VAL A 136 -6.79 -1.65 18.80
C VAL A 136 -6.20 -2.51 17.68
N ASN A 137 -6.39 -2.08 16.43
CA ASN A 137 -5.91 -2.77 15.23
C ASN A 137 -4.57 -2.23 14.73
N TYR A 138 -4.01 -1.21 15.37
CA TYR A 138 -2.76 -0.60 14.96
C TYR A 138 -1.68 -0.81 16.01
N GLU A 139 -0.49 -1.22 15.56
CA GLU A 139 0.72 -1.14 16.36
C GLU A 139 1.91 -0.72 15.49
N SER A 140 3.01 -0.35 16.14
CA SER A 140 4.24 0.01 15.46
C SER A 140 5.47 -0.28 16.28
N GLU A 141 6.56 -0.54 15.58
CA GLU A 141 7.86 -0.76 16.21
C GLU A 141 8.91 0.13 15.56
N ARG A 142 9.92 0.49 16.35
CA ARG A 142 11.16 1.07 15.83
C ARG A 142 12.19 -0.03 15.66
N ARG A 143 12.63 -0.26 14.42
CA ARG A 143 13.76 -1.13 14.10
C ARG A 143 15.04 -0.33 14.15
N ILE A 144 16.02 -0.79 14.92
CA ILE A 144 17.31 -0.12 15.09
C ILE A 144 18.44 -0.87 14.37
N GLY A 145 19.38 -0.10 13.80
CA GLY A 145 20.62 -0.66 13.26
C GLY A 145 20.52 -1.34 11.89
N HIS A 146 19.50 -1.04 11.07
CA HIS A 146 19.44 -1.59 9.71
C HIS A 146 20.61 -1.02 8.86
N PRO A 147 21.45 -1.86 8.22
CA PRO A 147 22.65 -1.40 7.52
C PRO A 147 22.39 -0.36 6.42
N GLU A 148 21.28 -0.49 5.70
CA GLU A 148 20.92 0.41 4.58
C GLU A 148 20.07 1.63 4.98
N TYR A 149 19.15 1.48 5.95
CA TYR A 149 18.15 2.50 6.26
C TYR A 149 18.37 3.19 7.60
N GLY A 150 19.28 2.67 8.43
CA GLY A 150 19.37 3.04 9.83
C GLY A 150 18.08 2.73 10.58
N ASP A 151 17.81 3.54 11.60
CA ASP A 151 16.62 3.40 12.42
C ASP A 151 15.37 3.80 11.64
N HIS A 152 14.35 2.95 11.66
CA HIS A 152 13.08 3.24 10.99
C HIS A 152 11.89 2.67 11.75
N ARG A 153 10.72 3.29 11.55
CA ARG A 153 9.45 2.80 12.08
C ARG A 153 8.79 1.86 11.08
N VAL A 154 8.26 0.76 11.59
CA VAL A 154 7.39 -0.17 10.88
C VAL A 154 6.00 -0.07 11.50
N HIS A 155 4.99 0.00 10.65
CA HIS A 155 3.58 0.12 11.03
C HIS A 155 2.88 -1.19 10.71
N PHE A 156 2.00 -1.64 11.60
CA PHE A 156 1.20 -2.85 11.44
C PHE A 156 -0.28 -2.49 11.63
N PHE A 157 -1.11 -2.97 10.70
CA PHE A 157 -2.56 -2.89 10.78
C PHE A 157 -3.13 -4.30 10.75
N HIS A 158 -3.85 -4.69 11.80
CA HIS A 158 -4.44 -6.01 11.99
C HIS A 158 -5.95 -5.92 11.86
N VAL A 159 -6.50 -6.23 10.68
CA VAL A 159 -7.93 -6.08 10.39
C VAL A 159 -8.43 -7.35 9.72
N ASP A 160 -9.55 -7.89 10.21
CA ASP A 160 -10.21 -9.08 9.67
C ASP A 160 -9.30 -10.30 9.48
N GLY A 161 -8.27 -10.44 10.34
CA GLY A 161 -7.29 -11.52 10.27
C GLY A 161 -6.13 -11.29 9.30
N TYR A 162 -6.10 -10.16 8.59
CA TYR A 162 -4.98 -9.74 7.75
C TYR A 162 -4.05 -8.80 8.50
N THR A 163 -2.77 -8.85 8.14
CA THR A 163 -1.76 -7.89 8.63
C THR A 163 -1.18 -7.10 7.46
N VAL A 164 -1.44 -5.80 7.42
CA VAL A 164 -0.83 -4.87 6.46
C VAL A 164 0.33 -4.16 7.12
N TRP A 165 1.54 -4.31 6.57
CA TRP A 165 2.75 -3.80 7.22
C TRP A 165 3.84 -3.38 6.23
N GLY A 166 5.00 -2.97 6.75
CA GLY A 166 6.17 -2.66 5.94
C GLY A 166 5.97 -1.43 5.06
N VAL A 167 6.36 -1.54 3.77
CA VAL A 167 6.20 -0.46 2.79
C VAL A 167 4.72 -0.11 2.58
N THR A 168 3.86 -1.12 2.48
CA THR A 168 2.41 -0.93 2.35
C THR A 168 1.85 -0.23 3.60
N GLY A 169 2.23 -0.66 4.80
CA GLY A 169 1.82 -0.02 6.05
C GLY A 169 2.18 1.47 6.10
N ARG A 170 3.37 1.86 5.64
CA ARG A 170 3.77 3.28 5.52
C ARG A 170 2.88 4.05 4.55
N MET A 171 2.50 3.46 3.42
CA MET A 171 1.57 4.08 2.46
C MET A 171 0.17 4.23 3.06
N VAL A 172 -0.31 3.24 3.81
CA VAL A 172 -1.58 3.30 4.53
C VAL A 172 -1.58 4.44 5.55
N VAL A 173 -0.53 4.59 6.36
CA VAL A 173 -0.39 5.74 7.29
C VAL A 173 -0.50 7.06 6.53
N GLN A 174 0.28 7.25 5.46
CA GLN A 174 0.23 8.48 4.68
C GLN A 174 -1.17 8.78 4.12
N LEU A 175 -1.87 7.75 3.65
CA LEU A 175 -3.22 7.86 3.12
C LEU A 175 -4.21 8.25 4.21
N LEU A 176 -4.23 7.53 5.33
CA LEU A 176 -5.15 7.77 6.44
C LEU A 176 -4.94 9.17 7.02
N GLU A 177 -3.72 9.58 7.34
CA GLU A 177 -3.45 10.91 7.92
C GLU A 177 -3.86 12.08 7.01
N ARG A 178 -3.90 11.86 5.69
CA ARG A 178 -4.29 12.87 4.70
C ARG A 178 -5.79 12.89 4.42
N THR A 179 -6.51 11.82 4.74
CA THR A 179 -7.90 11.62 4.28
C THR A 179 -8.88 11.30 5.41
N THR A 180 -8.39 11.20 6.64
CA THR A 180 -9.19 11.00 7.85
C THR A 180 -8.61 11.84 9.00
N ASP A 181 -9.31 11.83 10.15
CA ASP A 181 -8.83 12.45 11.39
C ASP A 181 -7.84 11.56 12.16
N TRP A 182 -7.58 10.34 11.69
CA TRP A 182 -6.67 9.40 12.33
C TRP A 182 -5.22 9.86 12.19
N ARG A 183 -4.43 9.68 13.26
CA ARG A 183 -2.98 9.96 13.27
C ARG A 183 -2.27 8.77 13.89
N ALA A 184 -1.11 8.42 13.33
CA ALA A 184 -0.27 7.41 13.95
C ALA A 184 0.18 7.94 15.34
N PRO A 185 0.05 7.14 16.42
CA PRO A 185 0.61 7.48 17.73
C PRO A 185 2.06 7.93 17.64
N GLU A 186 2.46 8.97 18.37
CA GLU A 186 3.84 9.49 18.28
C GLU A 186 4.87 8.47 18.81
N GLU A 187 4.52 7.78 19.90
CA GLU A 187 5.34 6.73 20.48
C GLU A 187 5.17 5.41 19.72
N VAL A 188 6.24 4.61 19.71
CA VAL A 188 6.21 3.23 19.21
C VAL A 188 5.92 2.28 20.36
N ASP A 189 5.21 1.21 20.05
CA ASP A 189 4.87 0.18 21.03
C ASP A 189 6.11 -0.62 21.45
N ARG A 190 7.08 -0.76 20.53
CA ARG A 190 8.27 -1.61 20.70
C ARG A 190 9.50 -1.02 20.03
N VAL A 191 10.68 -1.37 20.56
CA VAL A 191 11.98 -1.11 19.92
C VAL A 191 12.70 -2.45 19.76
N VAL A 192 13.06 -2.80 18.52
CA VAL A 192 13.62 -4.11 18.17
C VAL A 192 14.84 -3.97 17.27
N GLY A 193 15.70 -4.99 17.23
CA GLY A 193 16.84 -5.04 16.31
C GLY A 193 16.41 -5.19 14.84
N ALA A 194 17.32 -4.91 13.91
CA ALA A 194 17.05 -5.00 12.47
C ALA A 194 16.55 -6.38 12.00
N ASP A 195 17.02 -7.45 12.65
CA ASP A 195 16.72 -8.85 12.31
C ASP A 195 15.46 -9.40 13.02
N ALA A 196 14.62 -8.54 13.59
CA ALA A 196 13.37 -8.96 14.22
C ALA A 196 12.46 -9.69 13.22
N GLU A 197 11.81 -10.76 13.69
CA GLU A 197 10.90 -11.58 12.90
C GLU A 197 9.81 -10.74 12.22
N LEU A 198 9.40 -11.19 11.05
CA LEU A 198 8.35 -10.55 10.26
C LEU A 198 7.04 -11.31 10.48
N PRO A 199 5.89 -10.62 10.59
CA PRO A 199 4.61 -11.32 10.62
C PRO A 199 4.42 -12.04 9.28
N ILE A 200 4.22 -13.36 9.36
CA ILE A 200 3.93 -14.28 8.25
C ILE A 200 2.42 -14.35 8.02
#